data_AF-A0A935F357-F1
#
_entry.id   AF-A0A935F357-F1
#
_cell.length_a   1.000
_cell.length_b   1.000
_cell.length_c   1.000
_cell.angle_alpha   90.00
_cell.angle_beta   90.00
_cell.angle_gamma   90.00
#
_symmetry.space_group_name_H-M   'P 1'
#
loop_
_entity.id
_entity.type
_entity.pdbx_description
1 polymer ?
#
loop_
_entity_poly.entity_id
_entity_poly.type
_entity_poly.pdbx_seq_one_letter_code
_entity_poly.pdbx_strand_id
1 'polypeptide(L)'
;MRDADDDFARRDTADREFHLRIAEITRNGALAHVVAALWEQRRGELWTRIEKHFHTPELRARTIEDHAAIVDALEAGDPDAARAAMQRHLARVAREFQRRLEPGGSAEADRRGGSGDRPERAARRHHEGGVSS
;
A
#
# COMPACT_ATOMS: atom_id res chain seq x y z
N MET A 1 -6.05 16.02 -13.90
CA MET A 1 -4.63 15.60 -13.84
C MET A 1 -3.87 16.48 -12.86
N ARG A 2 -3.90 17.82 -13.01
CA ARG A 2 -3.34 18.77 -12.02
C ARG A 2 -3.77 18.54 -10.57
N ASP A 3 -5.05 18.32 -10.30
CA ASP A 3 -5.55 18.17 -8.92
C ASP A 3 -4.99 16.94 -8.16
N ALA A 4 -4.65 15.85 -8.88
CA ALA A 4 -4.09 14.64 -8.26
C ALA A 4 -2.61 14.80 -7.94
N ASP A 5 -1.87 15.53 -8.78
CA ASP A 5 -0.47 15.86 -8.58
C ASP A 5 -0.32 16.84 -7.40
N ASP A 6 -1.24 17.81 -7.28
CA ASP A 6 -1.29 18.76 -6.16
C ASP A 6 -1.61 18.07 -4.82
N ASP A 7 -2.56 17.13 -4.81
CA ASP A 7 -2.88 16.33 -3.62
C ASP A 7 -1.67 15.47 -3.20
N PHE A 8 -0.90 14.93 -4.15
CA PHE A 8 0.35 14.26 -3.82
C PHE A 8 1.35 15.18 -3.16
N ALA A 9 1.69 16.30 -3.80
CA ALA A 9 2.70 17.21 -3.27
C ALA A 9 2.38 17.66 -1.84
N ARG A 10 1.09 17.90 -1.55
CA ARG A 10 0.62 18.20 -0.18
C ARG A 10 0.84 17.05 0.79
N ARG A 11 0.50 15.82 0.41
CA ARG A 11 0.66 14.63 1.26
C ARG A 11 2.13 14.29 1.52
N ASP A 12 2.97 14.35 0.49
CA ASP A 12 4.41 14.11 0.60
C ASP A 12 5.08 15.16 1.50
N THR A 13 4.70 16.42 1.33
CA THR A 13 5.16 17.50 2.23
C THR A 13 4.73 17.24 3.68
N ALA A 14 3.48 16.83 3.90
CA ALA A 14 2.99 16.50 5.25
C ALA A 14 3.72 15.29 5.87
N ASP A 15 4.00 14.25 5.07
CA ASP A 15 4.77 13.08 5.50
C ASP A 15 6.20 13.49 5.90
N ARG A 16 6.86 14.30 5.08
CA ARG A 16 8.17 14.87 5.41
C ARG A 16 8.17 15.66 6.71
N GLU A 17 7.21 16.57 6.88
CA GLU A 17 7.10 17.37 8.10
C GLU A 17 6.86 16.50 9.33
N PHE A 18 6.01 15.47 9.22
CA PHE A 18 5.74 14.54 10.31
C PHE A 18 7.02 13.88 10.82
N HIS A 19 7.83 13.31 9.92
CA HIS A 19 9.08 12.66 10.29
C HIS A 19 10.12 13.63 10.85
N LEU A 20 10.25 14.83 10.28
CA LEU A 20 11.18 15.86 10.76
C LEU A 20 10.81 16.33 12.17
N ARG A 21 9.53 16.61 12.44
CA ARG A 21 9.07 17.03 13.77
C ARG A 21 9.37 15.98 14.82
N ILE A 22 9.13 14.69 14.53
CA ILE A 22 9.48 13.60 15.46
C ILE A 22 10.98 13.55 15.74
N ALA A 23 11.82 13.75 14.74
CA ALA A 23 13.27 13.78 14.93
C ALA A 23 13.73 14.99 15.74
N GLU A 24 13.11 16.16 15.55
CA GLU A 24 13.43 17.39 16.25
C GLU A 24 13.09 17.32 17.75
N ILE A 25 11.95 16.72 18.11
CA ILE A 25 11.54 16.59 19.52
C ILE A 25 12.45 15.65 20.33
N THR A 26 13.26 14.80 19.68
CA THR A 26 14.26 13.99 20.39
C THR A 26 15.47 14.82 20.86
N ARG A 27 15.57 16.10 20.45
CA ARG A 27 16.69 17.00 20.76
C ARG A 27 18.06 16.43 20.33
N ASN A 28 18.06 15.53 19.34
CA ASN A 28 19.26 14.93 18.77
C ASN A 28 19.49 15.50 17.37
N GLY A 29 20.36 16.52 17.28
CA GLY A 29 20.64 17.20 16.01
C GLY A 29 21.20 16.29 14.92
N ALA A 30 21.98 15.27 15.30
CA ALA A 30 22.49 14.28 14.35
C ALA A 30 21.37 13.43 13.74
N LEU A 31 20.41 12.99 14.57
CA LEU A 31 19.24 12.25 14.08
C LEU A 31 18.39 13.11 13.13
N ALA A 32 18.10 14.35 13.52
CA ALA A 32 17.35 15.28 12.68
C ALA A 32 18.03 15.50 11.31
N HIS A 33 19.36 15.65 11.30
CA HIS A 33 20.14 15.77 10.06
C HIS A 33 20.05 14.51 9.18
N VAL A 34 20.18 13.31 9.77
CA VAL A 34 20.05 12.05 9.02
C VAL A 34 18.66 11.93 8.40
N VAL A 35 17.59 12.21 9.16
CA VAL A 35 16.22 12.15 8.64
C VAL A 35 16.01 13.14 7.50
N ALA A 36 16.49 14.38 7.64
CA ALA A 36 16.42 15.38 6.57
C ALA A 36 17.18 14.95 5.32
N ALA A 37 18.39 14.40 5.47
CA ALA A 37 19.18 13.91 4.35
C ALA A 37 18.52 12.73 3.63
N LEU A 38 17.91 11.79 4.36
CA LEU A 38 17.17 10.68 3.76
C LEU A 38 15.96 11.16 2.95
N TRP A 39 15.27 12.19 3.42
CA TRP A 39 14.17 12.82 2.69
C TRP A 39 14.64 13.50 1.40
N GLU A 40 15.82 14.13 1.42
CA GLU A 40 16.41 14.79 0.25
C GLU A 40 16.77 13.79 -0.88
N GLN A 41 17.03 12.53 -0.54
CA GLN A 41 17.31 11.47 -1.51
C GLN A 41 16.08 11.01 -2.30
N ARG A 42 14.87 11.42 -1.90
CA ARG A 42 13.60 11.08 -2.56
C ARG A 42 13.38 11.95 -3.79
N ARG A 43 14.25 11.79 -4.79
CA ARG A 43 14.28 12.58 -6.03
C ARG A 43 14.48 11.69 -7.25
N GLY A 44 14.15 12.25 -8.42
CA GLY A 44 14.41 11.62 -9.71
C GLY A 44 13.41 10.52 -10.08
N GLU A 45 13.63 9.92 -11.25
CA GLU A 45 12.64 9.04 -11.90
C GLU A 45 12.28 7.80 -11.09
N LEU A 46 13.21 7.25 -10.31
CA LEU A 46 12.95 6.12 -9.43
C LEU A 46 11.90 6.47 -8.38
N TRP A 47 12.02 7.65 -7.76
CA TRP A 47 11.04 8.13 -6.78
C TRP A 47 9.68 8.40 -7.43
N THR A 48 9.63 9.00 -8.61
CA THR A 48 8.37 9.23 -9.35
C THR A 48 7.63 7.92 -9.70
N ARG A 49 8.36 6.83 -9.95
CA ARG A 49 7.75 5.50 -10.20
C ARG A 49 7.21 4.86 -8.93
N ILE A 50 7.85 5.15 -7.80
CA ILE A 50 7.46 4.71 -6.46
C ILE A 50 6.22 5.48 -6.00
N GLU A 51 6.24 6.82 -6.11
CA GLU A 51 5.15 7.76 -5.86
C GLU A 51 3.82 7.25 -6.42
N LYS A 52 3.77 6.94 -7.73
CA LYS A 52 2.56 6.47 -8.42
C LYS A 52 1.92 5.22 -7.81
N HIS A 53 2.65 4.43 -7.02
CA HIS A 53 2.09 3.23 -6.36
C HIS A 53 1.52 3.49 -4.98
N PHE A 54 2.18 4.35 -4.20
CA PHE A 54 1.75 4.70 -2.83
C PHE A 54 0.48 5.59 -2.82
N HIS A 55 -0.14 5.79 -3.98
CA HIS A 55 -1.37 6.53 -4.19
C HIS A 55 -2.63 5.69 -4.33
N THR A 56 -2.62 4.42 -3.91
CA THR A 56 -3.90 3.75 -3.70
C THR A 56 -4.59 4.33 -2.45
N PRO A 57 -5.91 4.58 -2.48
CA PRO A 57 -6.66 5.04 -1.30
C PRO A 57 -6.41 4.19 -0.05
N GLU A 58 -6.26 2.88 -0.24
CA GLU A 58 -6.06 1.91 0.83
C GLU A 58 -4.70 2.10 1.52
N LEU A 59 -3.63 2.31 0.75
CA LEU A 59 -2.30 2.55 1.32
C LEU A 59 -2.24 3.89 2.06
N ARG A 60 -2.97 4.90 1.56
CA ARG A 60 -3.08 6.19 2.25
C ARG A 60 -3.77 6.07 3.60
N ALA A 61 -4.91 5.40 3.65
CA ALA A 61 -5.62 5.17 4.90
C ALA A 61 -4.72 4.47 5.93
N ARG A 62 -4.01 3.42 5.51
CA ARG A 62 -3.06 2.70 6.36
C ARG A 62 -1.90 3.57 6.86
N THR A 63 -1.36 4.47 6.03
CA THR A 63 -0.31 5.39 6.48
C THR A 63 -0.83 6.38 7.51
N ILE A 64 -2.07 6.88 7.35
CA ILE A 64 -2.70 7.75 8.35
C ILE A 64 -2.91 7.01 9.68
N GLU A 65 -3.39 5.76 9.62
CA GLU A 65 -3.56 4.90 10.81
C GLU A 65 -2.23 4.67 11.54
N ASP A 66 -1.15 4.37 10.80
CA ASP A 66 0.18 4.22 11.38
C ASP A 66 0.65 5.50 12.09
N HIS A 67 0.46 6.66 11.45
CA HIS A 67 0.86 7.94 12.02
C HIS A 67 0.07 8.28 13.27
N ALA A 68 -1.24 8.03 13.27
CA ALA A 68 -2.08 8.20 14.45
C ALA A 68 -1.56 7.35 15.61
N ALA A 69 -1.25 6.07 15.38
CA ALA A 69 -0.71 5.20 16.42
C ALA A 69 0.66 5.66 16.97
N ILE A 70 1.50 6.30 16.14
CA ILE A 70 2.75 6.91 16.59
C ILE A 70 2.48 8.14 17.45
N VAL A 71 1.55 9.02 17.04
CA VAL A 71 1.17 10.21 17.79
C VAL A 71 0.56 9.82 19.13
N ASP A 72 -0.37 8.88 19.16
CA ASP A 72 -1.02 8.41 20.39
C ASP A 72 0.02 7.92 21.41
N ALA A 73 1.03 7.17 20.95
CA ALA A 73 2.10 6.68 21.82
C ALA A 73 3.02 7.82 22.33
N LEU A 74 3.29 8.82 21.49
CA LEU A 74 4.05 10.01 21.88
C LEU A 74 3.28 10.87 22.89
N GLU A 75 1.97 11.07 22.68
CA GLU A 75 1.09 11.82 23.59
C GLU A 75 0.91 11.11 24.94
N ALA A 76 0.88 9.78 24.93
CA ALA A 76 0.90 8.97 26.16
C ALA A 76 2.24 9.00 26.90
N GLY A 77 3.31 9.57 26.30
CA GLY A 77 4.64 9.59 26.88
C GLY A 77 5.30 8.21 26.97
N ASP A 78 4.91 7.27 26.10
CA ASP A 78 5.44 5.90 26.07
C ASP A 78 6.49 5.74 24.94
N PRO A 79 7.79 5.83 25.27
CA PRO A 79 8.86 5.76 24.27
C PRO A 79 8.98 4.37 23.61
N ASP A 80 8.59 3.31 24.31
CA ASP A 80 8.69 1.94 23.77
C ASP A 80 7.53 1.66 22.82
N ALA A 81 6.32 2.12 23.15
CA ALA A 81 5.18 2.08 22.23
C ALA A 81 5.44 2.92 20.98
N ALA A 82 6.00 4.13 21.13
CA ALA A 82 6.32 5.01 20.00
C ALA A 82 7.37 4.38 19.08
N ARG A 83 8.42 3.78 19.65
CA ARG A 83 9.43 3.02 18.91
C ARG A 83 8.80 1.85 18.16
N ALA A 84 7.97 1.06 18.84
CA ALA A 84 7.32 -0.10 18.23
C ALA A 84 6.36 0.32 17.10
N ALA A 85 5.62 1.42 17.26
CA ALA A 85 4.73 1.98 16.24
C ALA A 85 5.50 2.42 14.99
N MET A 86 6.59 3.19 15.17
CA MET A 86 7.45 3.62 14.05
C MET A 86 8.10 2.42 13.33
N GLN A 87 8.54 1.40 14.07
CA GLN A 87 9.08 0.18 13.47
C GLN A 87 8.03 -0.57 12.62
N ARG A 88 6.80 -0.71 13.14
CA ARG A 88 5.70 -1.32 12.39
C ARG A 88 5.38 -0.55 11.12
N HIS A 89 5.32 0.77 11.21
CA HIS A 89 5.13 1.68 10.08
C HIS A 89 6.20 1.46 9.00
N LEU A 90 7.48 1.60 9.36
CA LEU A 90 8.60 1.44 8.42
C LEU A 90 8.64 0.03 7.81
N ALA A 91 8.37 -1.02 8.61
CA ALA A 91 8.33 -2.39 8.11
C ALA A 91 7.17 -2.61 7.13
N ARG A 92 6.00 -2.02 7.37
CA ARG A 92 4.87 -2.08 6.42
C ARG A 92 5.25 -1.37 5.13
N VAL A 93 5.71 -0.14 5.22
CA VAL A 93 6.13 0.65 4.05
C VAL A 93 7.18 -0.12 3.24
N ALA A 94 8.21 -0.66 3.88
CA ALA A 94 9.24 -1.47 3.22
C ALA A 94 8.68 -2.72 2.50
N ARG A 95 7.69 -3.42 3.08
CA ARG A 95 7.03 -4.55 2.41
C ARG A 95 6.28 -4.12 1.16
N GLU A 96 5.61 -2.97 1.19
CA GLU A 96 4.94 -2.42 0.00
C GLU A 96 5.95 -2.02 -1.07
N PHE A 97 7.12 -1.49 -0.68
CA PHE A 97 8.24 -1.25 -1.59
C PHE A 97 8.75 -2.54 -2.25
N GLN A 98 8.99 -3.60 -1.46
CA GLN A 98 9.53 -4.87 -1.93
C GLN A 98 8.59 -5.60 -2.90
N ARG A 99 7.28 -5.61 -2.61
CA ARG A 99 6.25 -6.23 -3.48
C ARG A 99 6.29 -5.73 -4.94
N ARG A 100 6.91 -4.57 -5.18
CA ARG A 100 6.96 -3.93 -6.50
C ARG A 100 8.32 -4.01 -7.18
N LEU A 101 9.40 -4.24 -6.44
CA LEU A 101 10.72 -4.51 -7.03
C LEU A 101 10.80 -5.93 -7.61
N GLU A 102 9.95 -6.84 -7.13
CA GLU A 102 9.74 -8.16 -7.73
C GLU A 102 8.90 -8.02 -9.03
N PRO A 103 9.46 -8.33 -10.21
CA PRO A 103 8.71 -8.25 -11.46
C PRO A 103 7.74 -9.44 -11.56
N GLY A 104 6.47 -9.26 -11.17
CA GLY A 104 5.40 -10.24 -11.43
C GLY A 104 4.18 -10.26 -10.51
N GLY A 105 4.13 -9.47 -9.43
CA GLY A 105 3.19 -9.73 -8.31
C GLY A 105 1.73 -9.26 -8.41
N SER A 106 1.27 -8.58 -9.47
CA SER A 106 -0.04 -7.90 -9.42
C SER A 106 -1.01 -8.14 -10.60
N ALA A 107 -0.72 -9.06 -11.53
CA ALA A 107 -1.61 -9.30 -12.68
C ALA A 107 -2.27 -10.70 -12.74
N GLU A 108 -2.00 -11.59 -11.78
CA GLU A 108 -2.39 -13.01 -11.90
C GLU A 108 -3.33 -13.55 -10.81
N ALA A 109 -3.55 -12.80 -9.72
CA ALA A 109 -4.43 -13.25 -8.63
C ALA A 109 -5.94 -13.08 -8.92
N ASP A 110 -6.33 -12.28 -9.91
CA ASP A 110 -7.73 -11.93 -10.17
C ASP A 110 -8.43 -12.83 -11.22
N ARG A 111 -7.73 -13.84 -11.78
CA ARG A 111 -8.28 -14.72 -12.82
C ARG A 111 -8.64 -16.13 -12.36
N ARG A 112 -8.63 -16.42 -11.05
CA ARG A 112 -8.92 -17.76 -10.52
C ARG A 112 -9.99 -17.75 -9.41
N GLY A 113 -11.12 -17.08 -9.67
CA GLY A 113 -12.27 -17.02 -8.77
C GLY A 113 -13.62 -17.34 -9.42
N GLY A 114 -13.64 -18.02 -10.57
CA GLY A 114 -14.87 -18.35 -11.31
C GLY A 114 -15.12 -19.85 -11.45
N SER A 115 -15.14 -20.61 -10.35
CA SER A 115 -15.69 -21.97 -10.34
C SER A 115 -17.18 -21.89 -10.04
N GLY A 116 -17.97 -21.62 -11.07
CA GLY A 116 -19.43 -21.79 -11.05
C GLY A 116 -19.76 -23.25 -11.34
N ASP A 117 -20.15 -23.96 -10.29
CA ASP A 117 -20.76 -25.28 -10.37
C ASP A 117 -22.14 -25.21 -11.06
N ARG A 118 -22.48 -26.33 -11.69
CA ARG A 118 -23.56 -26.67 -12.67
C ARG A 118 -25.00 -26.47 -12.11
N PRO A 119 -26.12 -26.56 -12.90
CA PRO A 119 -26.51 -27.84 -13.56
C PRO A 119 -27.47 -27.84 -14.79
N GLU A 120 -27.58 -29.05 -15.36
CA GLU A 120 -28.72 -29.72 -16.03
C GLU A 120 -29.51 -29.12 -17.20
N ARG A 121 -29.43 -29.82 -18.35
CA ARG A 121 -30.53 -30.19 -19.27
C ARG A 121 -30.09 -31.47 -20.02
N ALA A 122 -30.91 -32.40 -20.50
CA ALA A 122 -32.30 -32.83 -20.30
C ALA A 122 -32.38 -34.19 -21.06
N ALA A 123 -33.12 -35.16 -20.53
CA ALA A 123 -33.28 -36.48 -21.13
C ALA A 123 -34.35 -36.53 -22.25
N ARG A 124 -34.25 -37.59 -23.07
CA ARG A 124 -35.25 -38.21 -23.98
C ARG A 124 -35.28 -37.57 -25.40
N ARG A 125 -35.31 -38.32 -26.50
CA ARG A 125 -36.11 -39.52 -26.82
C ARG A 125 -35.46 -40.42 -27.88
N HIS A 126 -35.78 -41.71 -27.78
CA HIS A 126 -35.71 -42.71 -28.85
C HIS A 126 -36.95 -42.62 -29.75
N HIS A 127 -36.75 -42.53 -31.06
CA HIS A 127 -37.63 -42.96 -32.16
C HIS A 127 -36.74 -42.79 -33.41
N GLU A 128 -36.48 -43.80 -34.23
CA GLU A 128 -37.41 -44.27 -35.26
C GLU A 128 -36.98 -45.67 -35.72
N GLY A 129 -37.96 -46.57 -35.72
CA GLY A 129 -37.90 -47.81 -36.47
C GLY A 129 -39.07 -47.82 -37.46
N GLY A 130 -38.76 -48.11 -38.72
CA GLY A 130 -39.66 -48.77 -39.65
C GLY A 130 -40.38 -47.88 -40.66
N VAL A 131 -40.03 -48.05 -41.94
CA VAL A 131 -41.02 -48.33 -43.00
C VAL A 131 -40.48 -49.45 -43.90
N SER A 132 -41.37 -50.41 -44.11
CA SER A 132 -41.29 -51.65 -44.87
C SER A 132 -41.69 -51.42 -46.33
N SER A 133 -41.08 -52.15 -47.27
CA SER A 133 -41.71 -52.99 -48.33
C SER A 133 -40.72 -53.31 -49.45
#